data_AF-A0A2S5KNG6-F1
#
_entry.id   AF-A0A2S5KNG6-F1
#
_cell.length_a   1.000
_cell.length_b   1.000
_cell.length_c   1.000
_cell.angle_alpha   90.00
_cell.angle_beta   90.00
_cell.angle_gamma   90.00
#
_symmetry.space_group_name_H-M   'P 1'
#
loop_
_entity.id
_entity.type
_entity.pdbx_description
1 polymer ?
#
loop_
_entity_poly.entity_id
_entity_poly.type
_entity_poly.pdbx_seq_one_letter_code
_entity_poly.pdbx_strand_id
1 'polypeptide(L)'
;MMIRILPKLENAEQWHDFIQREQRYCFVNEPETLVDLQSNHLMITLLNKGVRNGRQAIKYSIGAKTSADPIKYFIAHCRFSLSFMLYLLEQLDFSKTVLDYDGLGNGHALSIRRFFAREREILSPSLLSNLAPLSEWPARWSLGALLSLLANHQYHYLYGSKTANQNMAPRLDGLALLLNILDKPSRYRVRTHEEELLINRDGQPFAVLMPKLPGALPRPVLQAPEVRLTLPPAPVLDGRDYLN
;
A
#
# COMPACT_ATOMS: atom_id res chain seq x y z
N MET A 1 -3.91 -8.23 -13.67
CA MET A 1 -5.23 -7.56 -13.78
C MET A 1 -5.09 -6.15 -13.22
N MET A 2 -5.36 -5.11 -14.01
CA MET A 2 -5.23 -3.71 -13.57
C MET A 2 -6.59 -3.23 -13.03
N ILE A 3 -6.69 -3.04 -11.72
CA ILE A 3 -7.91 -2.54 -11.08
C ILE A 3 -7.99 -1.03 -11.34
N ARG A 4 -9.08 -0.55 -11.93
CA ARG A 4 -9.24 0.89 -12.22
C ARG A 4 -9.50 1.68 -10.94
N ILE A 5 -9.04 2.92 -10.93
CA ILE A 5 -9.29 3.90 -9.86
C ILE A 5 -10.17 5.00 -10.44
N LEU A 6 -11.36 5.18 -9.84
CA LEU A 6 -12.28 6.28 -10.15
C LEU A 6 -12.09 7.40 -9.13
N PRO A 7 -12.20 8.68 -9.57
CA PRO A 7 -12.13 9.79 -8.64
C PRO A 7 -13.28 9.74 -7.62
N LYS A 8 -14.51 9.50 -8.10
CA LYS A 8 -15.74 9.51 -7.30
C LYS A 8 -16.85 8.69 -7.95
N LEU A 9 -17.82 8.24 -7.15
CA LEU A 9 -19.07 7.58 -7.57
C LEU A 9 -20.25 8.28 -6.89
N GLU A 10 -20.53 9.51 -7.32
CA GLU A 10 -21.39 10.46 -6.61
C GLU A 10 -22.60 10.95 -7.41
N ASN A 11 -22.79 10.47 -8.64
CA ASN A 11 -23.96 10.82 -9.46
C ASN A 11 -24.38 9.69 -10.41
N ALA A 12 -25.57 9.85 -11.01
CA ALA A 12 -26.20 8.84 -11.86
C ALA A 12 -25.35 8.47 -13.09
N GLU A 13 -24.71 9.44 -13.73
CA GLU A 13 -23.84 9.24 -14.89
C GLU A 13 -22.65 8.34 -14.53
N GLN A 14 -21.96 8.64 -13.43
CA GLN A 14 -20.81 7.86 -12.96
C GLN A 14 -21.18 6.42 -12.61
N TRP A 15 -22.34 6.23 -11.99
CA TRP A 15 -22.86 4.89 -11.69
C TRP A 15 -23.27 4.15 -12.95
N HIS A 16 -23.88 4.84 -13.92
CA HIS A 16 -24.22 4.25 -15.21
C HIS A 16 -22.97 3.77 -15.95
N ASP A 17 -21.96 4.63 -16.05
CA ASP A 17 -20.65 4.35 -16.64
C ASP A 17 -19.93 3.20 -15.94
N PHE A 18 -20.13 3.03 -14.63
CA PHE A 18 -19.57 1.92 -13.87
C PHE A 18 -20.31 0.60 -14.16
N ILE A 19 -21.64 0.62 -14.18
CA ILE A 19 -22.49 -0.57 -14.38
C ILE A 19 -22.34 -1.14 -15.80
N GLN A 20 -22.12 -0.28 -16.81
CA GLN A 20 -21.95 -0.72 -18.20
C GLN A 20 -20.61 -1.42 -18.48
N ARG A 21 -19.66 -1.40 -17.53
CA ARG A 21 -18.34 -2.00 -17.75
C ARG A 21 -18.41 -3.51 -17.77
N GLU A 22 -17.49 -4.10 -18.54
CA GLU A 22 -17.21 -5.53 -18.53
C GLU A 22 -16.76 -5.98 -17.13
N GLN A 23 -15.87 -5.22 -16.48
CA GLN A 23 -15.47 -5.42 -15.09
C GLN A 23 -16.06 -4.31 -14.23
N ARG A 24 -17.10 -4.66 -13.45
CA ARG A 24 -17.76 -3.76 -12.49
C ARG A 24 -17.05 -3.81 -11.14
N TYR A 25 -15.73 -3.68 -11.18
CA TYR A 25 -14.84 -3.79 -10.03
C TYR A 25 -13.82 -2.65 -10.10
N CYS A 26 -13.86 -1.73 -9.14
CA CYS A 26 -12.98 -0.58 -9.14
C CYS A 26 -12.72 -0.04 -7.74
N PHE A 27 -11.61 0.68 -7.62
CA PHE A 27 -11.37 1.57 -6.50
C PHE A 27 -12.04 2.92 -6.74
N VAL A 28 -12.46 3.56 -5.66
CA VAL A 28 -12.93 4.95 -5.65
C VAL A 28 -12.04 5.73 -4.67
N ASN A 29 -11.55 6.90 -5.07
CA ASN A 29 -10.70 7.73 -4.21
C ASN A 29 -11.51 8.46 -3.13
N GLU A 30 -12.68 8.96 -3.49
CA GLU A 30 -13.54 9.75 -2.60
C GLU A 30 -14.99 9.25 -2.68
N PRO A 31 -15.50 8.56 -1.63
CA PRO A 31 -14.80 8.06 -0.45
C PRO A 31 -13.87 6.88 -0.77
N GLU A 32 -12.78 6.72 -0.01
CA GLU A 32 -11.77 5.70 -0.33
C GLU A 32 -12.29 4.28 -0.08
N THR A 33 -12.69 3.63 -1.16
CA THR A 33 -13.39 2.36 -1.13
C THR A 33 -13.01 1.47 -2.32
N LEU A 34 -13.24 0.18 -2.16
CA LEU A 34 -13.29 -0.77 -3.26
C LEU A 34 -14.75 -1.17 -3.49
N VAL A 35 -15.23 -0.91 -4.70
CA VAL A 35 -16.60 -1.19 -5.13
C VAL A 35 -16.58 -2.34 -6.13
N ASP A 36 -17.37 -3.37 -5.84
CA ASP A 36 -17.51 -4.58 -6.66
C ASP A 36 -19.00 -4.89 -6.85
N LEU A 37 -19.49 -4.78 -8.08
CA LEU A 37 -20.86 -5.09 -8.44
C LEU A 37 -20.91 -6.42 -9.19
N GLN A 38 -21.23 -7.47 -8.43
CA GLN A 38 -21.50 -8.82 -8.91
C GLN A 38 -22.97 -8.95 -9.33
N SER A 39 -23.34 -10.04 -10.01
CA SER A 39 -24.66 -10.20 -10.66
C SER A 39 -25.83 -9.70 -9.82
N ASN A 40 -25.95 -10.14 -8.57
CA ASN A 40 -27.05 -9.76 -7.67
C ASN A 40 -26.56 -9.15 -6.35
N HIS A 41 -25.28 -8.77 -6.25
CA HIS A 41 -24.72 -8.19 -5.03
C HIS A 41 -23.75 -7.05 -5.32
N LEU A 42 -23.94 -5.93 -4.63
CA LEU A 42 -23.01 -4.82 -4.52
C LEU A 42 -22.18 -5.00 -3.24
N MET A 43 -20.88 -5.14 -3.41
CA MET A 43 -19.92 -5.08 -2.32
C MET A 43 -19.28 -3.70 -2.26
N ILE A 44 -19.19 -3.16 -1.04
CA ILE A 44 -18.44 -1.94 -0.76
C ILE A 44 -17.45 -2.24 0.37
N THR A 45 -16.16 -2.09 0.10
CA THR A 45 -15.10 -2.29 1.09
C THR A 45 -14.51 -0.94 1.48
N LEU A 46 -14.63 -0.59 2.75
CA LEU A 46 -14.06 0.63 3.33
C LEU A 46 -12.56 0.48 3.55
N LEU A 47 -11.76 1.37 2.96
CA LEU A 47 -10.29 1.31 3.04
C LEU A 47 -9.69 2.40 3.95
N ASN A 48 -10.47 3.45 4.26
CA ASN A 48 -10.21 4.46 5.28
C ASN A 48 -8.77 5.00 5.33
N LYS A 49 -8.10 5.16 4.18
CA LYS A 49 -6.76 5.75 3.99
C LYS A 49 -5.67 5.12 4.86
N GLY A 50 -5.87 3.89 5.32
CA GLY A 50 -5.02 3.27 6.34
C GLY A 50 -5.07 1.76 6.42
N VAL A 51 -5.95 1.09 5.67
CA VAL A 51 -5.99 -0.37 5.60
C VAL A 51 -4.70 -0.89 4.96
N ARG A 52 -3.82 -1.48 5.79
CA ARG A 52 -2.58 -2.17 5.38
C ARG A 52 -2.75 -3.68 5.26
N ASN A 53 -3.85 -4.20 5.78
CA ASN A 53 -4.24 -5.59 5.76
C ASN A 53 -5.74 -5.63 5.49
N GLY A 54 -6.16 -6.23 4.38
CA GLY A 54 -7.58 -6.28 4.00
C GLY A 54 -8.48 -6.86 5.09
N ARG A 55 -7.95 -7.68 6.01
CA ARG A 55 -8.70 -8.18 7.19
C ARG A 55 -9.21 -7.11 8.15
N GLN A 56 -8.63 -5.91 8.10
CA GLN A 56 -9.06 -4.77 8.89
C GLN A 56 -10.14 -3.94 8.17
N ALA A 57 -10.37 -4.19 6.89
CA ALA A 57 -11.37 -3.49 6.11
C ALA A 57 -12.78 -3.98 6.47
N ILE A 58 -13.69 -3.03 6.64
CA ILE A 58 -15.12 -3.30 6.77
C ILE A 58 -15.68 -3.48 5.36
N LYS A 59 -16.40 -4.58 5.13
CA LYS A 59 -17.08 -4.88 3.88
C LYS A 59 -18.59 -4.92 4.12
N TYR A 60 -19.32 -4.19 3.29
CA TYR A 60 -20.76 -4.27 3.17
C TYR A 60 -21.13 -5.11 1.95
N SER A 61 -22.09 -6.00 2.12
CA SER A 61 -22.74 -6.73 1.03
C SER A 61 -24.20 -6.30 0.98
N ILE A 62 -24.60 -5.71 -0.13
CA ILE A 62 -25.97 -5.25 -0.41
C ILE A 62 -26.46 -6.03 -1.62
N GLY A 63 -27.51 -6.83 -1.48
CA GLY A 63 -27.99 -7.60 -2.62
C GLY A 63 -29.23 -8.42 -2.35
N ALA A 64 -29.62 -9.18 -3.35
CA ALA A 64 -30.76 -10.09 -3.29
C ALA A 64 -30.38 -11.44 -3.90
N LYS A 65 -31.11 -12.50 -3.55
CA LYS A 65 -30.83 -13.83 -4.09
C LYS A 65 -31.19 -13.95 -5.57
N THR A 66 -32.27 -13.29 -5.99
CA THR A 66 -32.97 -13.60 -7.24
C THR A 66 -32.74 -12.60 -8.37
N SER A 67 -32.46 -11.32 -8.07
CA SER A 67 -32.28 -10.30 -9.10
C SER A 67 -31.37 -9.15 -8.65
N ALA A 68 -30.90 -8.39 -9.63
CA ALA A 68 -30.09 -7.18 -9.44
C ALA A 68 -30.93 -5.92 -9.17
N ASP A 69 -32.24 -5.95 -9.44
CA ASP A 69 -33.09 -4.76 -9.35
C ASP A 69 -33.14 -4.13 -7.96
N PRO A 70 -33.16 -4.90 -6.84
CA PRO A 70 -33.07 -4.33 -5.50
C PRO A 70 -31.82 -3.46 -5.29
N ILE A 71 -30.70 -3.79 -5.95
CA ILE A 71 -29.49 -2.97 -5.89
C ILE A 71 -29.67 -1.66 -6.65
N LYS A 72 -30.28 -1.70 -7.83
CA LYS A 72 -30.55 -0.48 -8.61
C LYS A 72 -31.46 0.46 -7.83
N TYR A 73 -32.50 -0.07 -7.18
CA TYR A 73 -33.38 0.69 -6.31
C TYR A 73 -32.63 1.27 -5.10
N PHE A 74 -31.76 0.48 -4.47
CA PHE A 74 -30.91 0.97 -3.37
C PHE A 74 -29.99 2.12 -3.82
N ILE A 75 -29.30 1.97 -4.96
CA ILE A 75 -28.42 3.01 -5.52
C ILE A 75 -29.22 4.29 -5.81
N ALA A 76 -30.41 4.15 -6.41
CA ALA A 76 -31.30 5.26 -6.72
C ALA A 76 -31.87 5.94 -5.45
N HIS A 77 -32.25 5.15 -4.44
CA HIS A 77 -32.69 5.65 -3.14
C HIS A 77 -31.59 6.46 -2.45
N CYS A 78 -30.35 6.02 -2.58
CA CYS A 78 -29.18 6.75 -2.11
C CYS A 78 -28.76 7.90 -3.04
N ARG A 79 -29.62 8.27 -4.00
CA ARG A 79 -29.42 9.37 -4.96
C ARG A 79 -28.09 9.25 -5.72
N PHE A 80 -27.66 8.02 -6.00
CA PHE A 80 -26.39 7.72 -6.69
C PHE A 80 -25.14 8.27 -5.98
N SER A 81 -25.22 8.56 -4.67
CA SER A 81 -24.10 9.03 -3.87
C SER A 81 -23.50 7.89 -3.06
N LEU A 82 -22.26 7.49 -3.39
CA LEU A 82 -21.53 6.49 -2.61
C LEU A 82 -21.27 6.97 -1.19
N SER A 83 -20.95 8.26 -1.01
CA SER A 83 -20.81 8.87 0.31
C SER A 83 -22.08 8.72 1.15
N PHE A 84 -23.25 8.98 0.55
CA PHE A 84 -24.53 8.83 1.24
C PHE A 84 -24.88 7.36 1.51
N MET A 85 -24.55 6.43 0.60
CA MET A 85 -24.68 4.99 0.86
C MET A 85 -23.89 4.59 2.10
N LEU A 86 -22.63 5.01 2.19
CA LEU A 86 -21.77 4.71 3.35
C LEU A 86 -22.34 5.31 4.63
N TYR A 87 -22.78 6.57 4.59
CA TYR A 87 -23.44 7.21 5.72
C TYR A 87 -24.62 6.37 6.22
N LEU A 88 -25.53 5.94 5.34
CA LEU A 88 -26.65 5.08 5.73
C LEU A 88 -26.20 3.73 6.29
N LEU A 89 -25.25 3.07 5.63
CA LEU A 89 -24.73 1.76 6.05
C LEU A 89 -24.06 1.81 7.43
N GLU A 90 -23.40 2.90 7.77
CA GLU A 90 -22.77 3.10 9.09
C GLU A 90 -23.80 3.33 10.21
N GLN A 91 -24.99 3.85 9.90
CA GLN A 91 -26.08 4.02 10.87
C GLN A 91 -26.86 2.72 11.15
N LEU A 92 -26.69 1.68 10.33
CA LEU A 92 -27.38 0.41 10.53
C LEU A 92 -26.81 -0.35 11.73
N ASP A 93 -27.70 -0.74 12.64
CA ASP A 93 -27.42 -1.73 13.67
C ASP A 93 -27.43 -3.14 13.08
N PHE A 94 -26.24 -3.72 12.93
CA PHE A 94 -26.00 -5.08 12.42
C PHE A 94 -26.06 -6.16 13.51
N SER A 95 -26.39 -5.81 14.76
CA SER A 95 -26.65 -6.79 15.82
C SER A 95 -28.01 -7.48 15.64
N LYS A 96 -28.88 -6.90 14.81
CA LYS A 96 -30.19 -7.45 14.42
C LYS A 96 -30.11 -8.01 13.00
N THR A 97 -30.79 -9.12 12.73
CA THR A 97 -30.94 -9.65 11.37
C THR A 97 -31.53 -8.53 10.50
N VAL A 98 -30.84 -8.15 9.42
CA VAL A 98 -31.15 -6.96 8.59
C VAL A 98 -32.37 -7.19 7.68
N LEU A 99 -33.46 -7.67 8.26
CA LEU A 99 -34.79 -7.79 7.65
C LEU A 99 -35.75 -6.69 8.12
N ASP A 100 -35.41 -5.93 9.17
CA ASP A 100 -36.37 -5.07 9.87
C ASP A 100 -36.12 -3.55 9.71
N TYR A 101 -35.44 -3.10 8.64
CA TYR A 101 -35.36 -1.66 8.33
C TYR A 101 -36.48 -1.25 7.37
N ASP A 102 -37.60 -0.84 7.96
CA ASP A 102 -38.69 -0.15 7.27
C ASP A 102 -38.16 1.17 6.68
N GLY A 103 -37.99 1.21 5.36
CA GLY A 103 -37.47 2.36 4.61
C GLY A 103 -36.55 2.01 3.45
N LEU A 104 -35.80 0.91 3.54
CA LEU A 104 -35.04 0.37 2.39
C LEU A 104 -35.82 -0.71 1.62
N GLY A 105 -36.81 -1.32 2.28
CA GLY A 105 -37.53 -2.50 1.80
C GLY A 105 -38.98 -2.22 1.45
N ASN A 106 -39.27 -1.25 0.57
CA ASN A 106 -40.60 -1.22 -0.06
C ASN A 106 -40.68 -2.38 -1.08
N GLY A 107 -40.99 -3.59 -0.61
CA GLY A 107 -41.38 -4.75 -1.42
C GLY A 107 -40.27 -5.53 -2.12
N HIS A 108 -38.99 -5.18 -1.94
CA HIS A 108 -37.87 -5.87 -2.56
C HIS A 108 -37.05 -6.64 -1.52
N ALA A 109 -36.81 -7.93 -1.75
CA ALA A 109 -36.03 -8.82 -0.87
C ALA A 109 -34.54 -8.45 -0.84
N LEU A 110 -34.20 -7.29 -0.26
CA LEU A 110 -32.85 -6.78 -0.10
C LEU A 110 -32.25 -7.29 1.22
N SER A 111 -31.06 -7.86 1.13
CA SER A 111 -30.25 -8.28 2.28
C SER A 111 -29.02 -7.39 2.35
N ILE A 112 -28.77 -6.82 3.53
CA ILE A 112 -27.56 -6.06 3.82
C ILE A 112 -26.77 -6.78 4.92
N ARG A 113 -25.46 -6.96 4.71
CA ARG A 113 -24.58 -7.62 5.69
C ARG A 113 -23.30 -6.83 5.86
N ARG A 114 -22.82 -6.72 7.09
CA ARG A 114 -21.51 -6.17 7.43
C ARG A 114 -20.58 -7.29 7.92
N PHE A 115 -19.38 -7.34 7.38
CA PHE A 115 -18.35 -8.29 7.80
C PHE A 115 -16.96 -7.72 7.56
N PHE A 116 -15.95 -8.30 8.20
CA PHE A 116 -14.55 -7.98 7.88
C PHE A 116 -14.13 -8.74 6.62
N ALA A 117 -13.39 -8.08 5.73
CA ALA A 117 -12.92 -8.75 4.53
C ALA A 117 -11.99 -9.92 4.91
N ARG A 118 -12.10 -11.06 4.21
CA ARG A 118 -11.25 -12.23 4.46
C ARG A 118 -9.88 -12.12 3.78
N GLU A 119 -9.82 -11.29 2.74
CA GLU A 119 -8.66 -11.07 1.90
C GLU A 119 -7.58 -10.31 2.67
N ARG A 120 -6.33 -10.81 2.61
CA ARG A 120 -5.19 -10.22 3.31
C ARG A 120 -4.59 -9.03 2.54
N GLU A 121 -4.84 -8.95 1.24
CA GLU A 121 -4.03 -8.20 0.27
C GLU A 121 -4.77 -7.07 -0.43
N ILE A 122 -5.72 -6.41 0.27
CA ILE A 122 -6.30 -5.17 -0.25
C ILE A 122 -5.42 -4.00 0.19
N LEU A 123 -4.75 -3.37 -0.77
CA LEU A 123 -4.06 -2.10 -0.60
C LEU A 123 -4.99 -0.95 -0.98
N SER A 124 -5.02 0.09 -0.15
CA SER A 124 -5.76 1.29 -0.50
C SER A 124 -5.08 2.03 -1.67
N PRO A 125 -5.84 2.56 -2.63
CA PRO A 125 -5.30 3.35 -3.74
C PRO A 125 -4.44 4.52 -3.27
N SER A 126 -4.77 5.15 -2.15
CA SER A 126 -3.97 6.25 -1.58
C SER A 126 -2.54 5.83 -1.25
N LEU A 127 -2.27 4.54 -1.01
CA LEU A 127 -0.92 4.01 -0.83
C LEU A 127 -0.14 3.90 -2.15
N LEU A 128 -0.84 3.92 -3.29
CA LEU A 128 -0.30 3.74 -4.65
C LEU A 128 -0.33 5.04 -5.48
N SER A 129 -1.34 5.90 -5.29
CA SER A 129 -1.71 6.94 -6.25
C SER A 129 -0.96 8.26 -6.09
N ASN A 130 -0.18 8.44 -5.02
CA ASN A 130 0.63 9.63 -4.86
C ASN A 130 1.94 9.31 -4.16
N LEU A 131 2.75 8.44 -4.77
CA LEU A 131 4.18 8.30 -4.43
C LEU A 131 4.94 9.56 -4.89
N ALA A 132 4.45 10.73 -4.50
CA ALA A 132 5.10 12.01 -4.72
C ALA A 132 6.37 12.08 -3.84
N PRO A 133 7.38 12.84 -4.27
CA PRO A 133 8.58 13.02 -3.45
C PRO A 133 8.20 13.67 -2.11
N LEU A 134 8.76 13.14 -1.02
CA LEU A 134 8.60 13.72 0.30
C LEU A 134 9.32 15.06 0.37
N SER A 135 8.60 16.10 0.79
CA SER A 135 9.11 17.46 0.95
C SER A 135 9.69 17.73 2.34
N GLU A 136 9.32 16.93 3.34
CA GLU A 136 9.75 17.10 4.73
C GLU A 136 9.87 15.75 5.45
N TRP A 137 10.49 15.76 6.63
CA TRP A 137 10.59 14.58 7.48
C TRP A 137 9.23 14.26 8.11
N PRO A 138 8.64 13.08 7.86
CA PRO A 138 7.36 12.73 8.44
C PRO A 138 7.51 12.53 9.95
N ALA A 139 6.58 13.10 10.73
CA ALA A 139 6.54 12.93 12.19
C ALA A 139 6.49 11.45 12.62
N ARG A 140 5.89 10.59 11.78
CA ARG A 140 5.89 9.14 11.93
C ARG A 140 6.11 8.46 10.59
N TRP A 141 7.12 7.60 10.52
CA TRP A 141 7.40 6.83 9.32
C TRP A 141 6.33 5.76 9.07
N SER A 142 5.76 5.82 7.88
CA SER A 142 4.74 4.89 7.40
C SER A 142 5.27 4.10 6.19
N LEU A 143 4.59 3.00 5.85
CA LEU A 143 4.93 2.24 4.64
C LEU A 143 4.75 3.11 3.38
N GLY A 144 3.72 3.97 3.34
CA GLY A 144 3.53 4.93 2.24
C GLY A 144 4.67 5.92 2.09
N ALA A 145 5.21 6.44 3.22
CA ALA A 145 6.38 7.31 3.20
C ALA A 145 7.63 6.58 2.68
N LEU A 146 7.84 5.32 3.09
CA LEU A 146 8.92 4.49 2.56
C LEU A 146 8.74 4.22 1.05
N LEU A 147 7.54 3.87 0.60
CA LEU A 147 7.24 3.67 -0.82
C LEU A 147 7.52 4.95 -1.62
N SER A 148 7.18 6.12 -1.07
CA SER A 148 7.43 7.42 -1.70
C SER A 148 8.94 7.70 -1.82
N LEU A 149 9.72 7.41 -0.78
CA LEU A 149 11.19 7.51 -0.84
C LEU A 149 11.78 6.59 -1.91
N LEU A 150 11.34 5.34 -1.94
CA LEU A 150 11.85 4.32 -2.85
C LEU A 150 11.51 4.66 -4.31
N ALA A 151 10.27 5.10 -4.57
CA ALA A 151 9.81 5.49 -5.89
C ALA A 151 10.53 6.74 -6.44
N ASN A 152 10.88 7.69 -5.57
CA ASN A 152 11.55 8.93 -5.97
C ASN A 152 13.07 8.90 -5.77
N HIS A 153 13.65 7.74 -5.44
CA HIS A 153 15.09 7.59 -5.14
C HIS A 153 15.62 8.61 -4.11
N GLN A 154 14.80 8.98 -3.12
CA GLN A 154 15.13 9.96 -2.09
C GLN A 154 15.90 9.32 -0.92
N TYR A 155 17.00 8.64 -1.22
CA TYR A 155 17.85 8.02 -0.21
C TYR A 155 19.31 8.01 -0.64
N HIS A 156 20.22 8.03 0.33
CA HIS A 156 21.65 7.98 0.03
C HIS A 156 22.13 6.54 -0.17
N TYR A 157 21.67 5.62 0.67
CA TYR A 157 21.98 4.20 0.56
C TYR A 157 20.81 3.34 1.00
N LEU A 158 20.83 2.11 0.49
CA LEU A 158 19.92 1.04 0.84
C LEU A 158 20.74 -0.26 0.90
N TYR A 159 20.85 -0.83 2.09
CA TYR A 159 21.60 -2.05 2.35
C TYR A 159 20.69 -3.12 2.96
N GLY A 160 20.91 -4.38 2.61
CA GLY A 160 20.24 -5.51 3.23
C GLY A 160 20.86 -5.90 4.56
N SER A 161 20.21 -6.80 5.29
CA SER A 161 20.78 -7.38 6.50
C SER A 161 22.03 -8.19 6.18
N LYS A 162 23.07 -8.06 7.01
CA LYS A 162 24.24 -8.94 6.94
C LYS A 162 23.80 -10.36 7.28
N THR A 163 24.22 -11.33 6.46
CA THR A 163 24.17 -12.75 6.82
C THR A 163 25.49 -13.14 7.45
N ALA A 164 25.51 -14.18 8.29
CA ALA A 164 26.70 -14.62 9.03
C ALA A 164 27.95 -14.86 8.15
N ASN A 165 27.74 -15.13 6.86
CA ASN A 165 28.80 -15.44 5.90
C ASN A 165 29.24 -14.22 5.05
N GLN A 166 28.75 -13.02 5.35
CA GLN A 166 29.06 -11.81 4.57
C GLN A 166 29.66 -10.71 5.45
N ASN A 167 30.89 -10.30 5.14
CA ASN A 167 31.55 -9.18 5.81
C ASN A 167 30.86 -7.83 5.52
N MET A 168 30.25 -7.71 4.34
CA MET A 168 29.59 -6.49 3.88
C MET A 168 28.10 -6.74 3.58
N ALA A 169 27.26 -5.79 3.97
CA ALA A 169 25.83 -5.84 3.69
C ALA A 169 25.58 -5.67 2.18
N PRO A 170 24.72 -6.50 1.56
CA PRO A 170 24.45 -6.39 0.13
C PRO A 170 23.70 -5.08 -0.15
N ARG A 171 24.09 -4.35 -1.20
CA ARG A 171 23.30 -3.21 -1.68
C ARG A 171 22.01 -3.75 -2.31
N LEU A 172 20.86 -3.22 -1.91
CA LEU A 172 19.59 -3.62 -2.51
C LEU A 172 19.17 -2.62 -3.59
N ASP A 173 18.41 -3.12 -4.55
CA ASP A 173 17.70 -2.29 -5.50
C ASP A 173 16.42 -1.74 -4.87
N GLY A 174 16.25 -0.42 -4.94
CA GLY A 174 15.10 0.29 -4.39
C GLY A 174 13.80 -0.04 -5.12
N LEU A 175 13.86 -0.25 -6.45
CA LEU A 175 12.69 -0.60 -7.25
C LEU A 175 12.23 -2.03 -6.94
N ALA A 176 13.16 -2.99 -6.91
CA ALA A 176 12.84 -4.35 -6.49
C ALA A 176 12.24 -4.39 -5.07
N LEU A 177 12.76 -3.59 -4.14
CA LEU A 177 12.20 -3.50 -2.79
C LEU A 177 10.79 -2.88 -2.80
N LEU A 178 10.59 -1.78 -3.55
CA LEU A 178 9.28 -1.16 -3.74
C LEU A 178 8.26 -2.20 -4.21
N LEU A 179 8.54 -2.92 -5.29
CA LEU A 179 7.65 -3.93 -5.86
C LEU A 179 7.37 -5.07 -4.87
N ASN A 180 8.39 -5.52 -4.13
CA ASN A 180 8.22 -6.57 -3.10
C ASN A 180 7.33 -6.10 -1.94
N ILE A 181 7.42 -4.82 -1.54
CA ILE A 181 6.57 -4.25 -0.51
C ILE A 181 5.14 -4.09 -1.04
N LEU A 182 4.97 -3.66 -2.29
CA LEU A 182 3.66 -3.54 -2.92
C LEU A 182 2.97 -4.90 -3.08
N ASP A 183 3.73 -5.96 -3.39
CA ASP A 183 3.22 -7.33 -3.50
C ASP A 183 2.78 -7.88 -2.13
N LYS A 184 3.59 -7.66 -1.07
CA LYS A 184 3.35 -8.25 0.25
C LYS A 184 3.50 -7.24 1.40
N PRO A 185 2.65 -6.20 1.47
CA PRO A 185 2.81 -5.08 2.41
C PRO A 185 2.76 -5.51 3.87
N SER A 186 1.92 -6.50 4.19
CA SER A 186 1.74 -7.00 5.57
C SER A 186 2.99 -7.64 6.17
N ARG A 187 3.97 -8.01 5.34
CA ARG A 187 5.25 -8.57 5.79
C ARG A 187 6.24 -7.49 6.21
N TYR A 188 6.05 -6.25 5.76
CA TYR A 188 7.01 -5.18 5.98
C TYR A 188 6.58 -4.23 7.08
N ARG A 189 7.55 -3.79 7.88
CA ARG A 189 7.39 -2.72 8.86
C ARG A 189 8.59 -1.81 8.78
N VAL A 190 8.32 -0.50 8.85
CA VAL A 190 9.38 0.52 8.93
C VAL A 190 9.46 1.04 10.36
N ARG A 191 10.68 1.20 10.85
CA ARG A 191 10.99 1.86 12.12
C ARG A 191 12.12 2.84 11.87
N THR A 192 12.12 3.92 12.63
CA THR A 192 13.21 4.90 12.62
C THR A 192 14.15 4.59 13.75
N HIS A 193 15.44 4.61 13.47
CA HIS A 193 16.50 4.53 14.46
C HIS A 193 17.51 5.62 14.13
N GLU A 194 17.60 6.64 14.98
CA GLU A 194 18.40 7.85 14.72
C GLU A 194 17.98 8.49 13.38
N GLU A 195 18.90 8.54 12.41
CA GLU A 195 18.67 9.10 11.06
C GLU A 195 18.37 8.03 10.01
N GLU A 196 18.34 6.75 10.40
CA GLU A 196 18.13 5.62 9.51
C GLU A 196 16.72 5.02 9.63
N LEU A 197 16.27 4.43 8.53
CA LEU A 197 15.07 3.62 8.46
C LEU A 197 15.44 2.15 8.45
N LEU A 198 15.03 1.47 9.52
CA LEU A 198 15.09 0.02 9.63
C LEU A 198 13.81 -0.56 9.01
N ILE A 199 14.01 -1.35 7.98
CA ILE A 199 12.97 -2.07 7.27
C ILE A 199 13.02 -3.51 7.75
N ASN A 200 11.98 -3.93 8.45
CA ASN A 200 11.81 -5.30 8.92
C ASN A 200 10.90 -6.08 7.98
N ARG A 201 11.25 -7.34 7.71
CA ARG A 201 10.43 -8.30 6.98
C ARG A 201 10.10 -9.47 7.90
N ASP A 202 8.82 -9.75 8.08
CA ASP A 202 8.30 -10.80 8.98
C ASP A 202 8.84 -10.68 10.42
N GLY A 203 9.01 -9.44 10.88
CA GLY A 203 9.53 -9.14 12.23
C GLY A 203 11.06 -9.17 12.36
N GLN A 204 11.78 -9.61 11.33
CA GLN A 204 13.25 -9.66 11.32
C GLN A 204 13.84 -8.44 10.59
N PRO A 205 15.00 -7.92 10.99
CA PRO A 205 15.73 -6.90 10.23
C PRO A 205 16.00 -7.38 8.80
N PHE A 206 15.60 -6.59 7.82
CA PHE A 206 15.74 -6.94 6.40
C PHE A 206 16.61 -5.97 5.64
N ALA A 207 16.40 -4.66 5.83
CA ALA A 207 17.17 -3.63 5.17
C ALA A 207 17.28 -2.36 6.01
N VAL A 208 18.29 -1.55 5.70
CA VAL A 208 18.53 -0.23 6.27
C VAL A 208 18.61 0.78 5.13
N LEU A 209 17.88 1.88 5.27
CA LEU A 209 17.85 2.97 4.31
C LEU A 209 18.10 4.29 5.03
N MET A 210 18.93 5.17 4.47
CA MET A 210 19.10 6.51 5.02
C MET A 210 18.47 7.55 4.08
N PRO A 211 17.36 8.21 4.49
CA PRO A 211 16.61 9.15 3.66
C PRO A 211 17.44 10.35 3.20
N LYS A 212 17.09 10.89 2.02
CA LYS A 212 17.62 12.12 1.46
C LYS A 212 16.46 13.08 1.26
N LEU A 213 16.19 13.92 2.26
CA LEU A 213 15.08 14.89 2.24
C LEU A 213 15.63 16.33 2.19
N PRO A 214 14.95 17.24 1.48
CA PRO A 214 15.32 18.66 1.48
C PRO A 214 15.16 19.25 2.89
N GLY A 215 16.20 19.93 3.39
CA GLY A 215 16.23 20.50 4.75
C GLY A 215 16.94 19.67 5.82
N ALA A 216 17.57 18.54 5.47
CA ALA A 216 18.40 17.77 6.40
C ALA A 216 19.69 18.53 6.79
N LEU A 217 20.12 18.38 8.05
CA LEU A 217 21.44 18.80 8.52
C LEU A 217 22.54 18.11 7.68
N PRO A 218 23.66 18.79 7.37
CA PRO A 218 24.74 18.22 6.57
C PRO A 218 25.33 16.99 7.28
N ARG A 219 25.49 15.88 6.56
CA ARG A 219 26.10 14.66 7.10
C ARG A 219 27.58 14.84 7.43
N PRO A 220 28.11 14.10 8.43
CA PRO A 220 29.49 13.66 8.40
C PRO A 220 29.71 12.69 7.23
N VAL A 221 30.68 12.98 6.39
CA VAL A 221 31.16 12.06 5.36
C VAL A 221 31.74 10.84 6.08
N LEU A 222 31.06 9.70 6.05
CA LEU A 222 31.70 8.42 6.34
C LEU A 222 32.74 8.20 5.24
N GLN A 223 33.98 8.62 5.52
CA GLN A 223 35.13 8.25 4.70
C GLN A 223 35.14 6.72 4.63
N ALA A 224 35.07 6.19 3.41
CA ALA A 224 35.50 4.81 3.19
C ALA A 224 36.90 4.69 3.82
N PRO A 225 37.22 3.64 4.58
CA PRO A 225 38.57 3.46 5.07
C PRO A 225 39.49 3.49 3.84
N GLU A 226 40.37 4.50 3.76
CA GLU A 226 41.47 4.48 2.82
C GLU A 226 42.29 3.24 3.18
N VAL A 227 42.07 2.16 2.46
CA VAL A 227 43.03 1.07 2.42
C VAL A 227 44.23 1.64 1.66
N ARG A 228 45.14 2.29 2.39
CA ARG A 228 46.51 2.48 1.92
C ARG A 228 47.10 1.09 1.77
N LEU A 229 47.04 0.56 0.56
CA LEU A 229 47.89 -0.55 0.15
C LEU A 229 49.32 -0.04 0.23
N THR A 230 49.98 -0.26 1.37
CA THR A 230 51.43 -0.22 1.44
C THR A 230 51.92 -1.36 0.56
N LEU A 231 52.31 -1.04 -0.67
CA LEU A 231 53.07 -1.95 -1.51
C LEU A 231 54.33 -2.36 -0.71
N PRO A 232 54.62 -3.67 -0.59
CA PRO A 232 55.90 -4.08 -0.02
C PRO A 232 57.03 -3.48 -0.86
N PRO A 233 58.16 -3.08 -0.25
CA PRO A 233 59.30 -2.58 -0.99
C PRO A 233 59.74 -3.63 -2.01
N ALA A 234 60.05 -3.17 -3.23
CA ALA A 234 60.52 -4.02 -4.30
C ALA A 234 61.76 -4.81 -3.82
N PRO A 235 61.86 -6.11 -4.13
CA PRO A 235 63.08 -6.85 -3.84
C PRO A 235 64.24 -6.21 -4.58
N VAL A 236 65.28 -5.85 -3.82
CA VAL A 236 66.56 -5.44 -4.38
C VAL A 236 67.09 -6.63 -5.18
N LEU A 237 67.08 -6.49 -6.51
CA LEU A 237 67.78 -7.41 -7.40
C LEU A 237 69.27 -7.23 -7.14
N ASP A 238 69.80 -8.05 -6.24
CA ASP A 238 71.24 -8.19 -6.04
C ASP A 238 71.80 -8.81 -7.32
N GLY A 239 72.45 -7.97 -8.13
CA GLY A 239 73.09 -8.36 -9.37
C GLY A 239 74.17 -9.38 -9.07
N ARG A 240 73.88 -10.65 -9.35
CA ARG A 240 74.90 -11.68 -9.51
C ARG A 240 74.90 -12.15 -10.95
N ASP A 241 76.01 -11.82 -11.58
CA ASP A 241 76.45 -12.23 -12.89
C ASP A 241 76.26 -13.74 -13.11
N TYR A 242 75.57 -14.08 -14.19
CA TYR A 242 75.68 -15.40 -14.83
C TYR A 242 76.11 -15.18 -16.28
N LEU A 243 77.39 -14.86 -16.45
CA LEU A 243 78.16 -15.21 -17.65
C LEU A 243 79.17 -16.27 -17.24
N ASN A 244 78.82 -17.52 -17.51
CA ASN A 244 79.69 -18.63 -17.95
C ASN A 244 78.84 -19.88 -18.17
#